data_AF-A0A091BZQ9-F1
#
_entry.id   AF-A0A091BZQ9-F1
#
_cell.length_a   1.000
_cell.length_b   1.000
_cell.length_c   1.000
_cell.angle_alpha   90.00
_cell.angle_beta   90.00
_cell.angle_gamma   90.00
#
_symmetry.space_group_name_H-M   'P 1'
#
loop_
_entity.id
_entity.type
_entity.pdbx_description
1 polymer ?
#
loop_
_entity_poly.entity_id
_entity_poly.type
_entity_poly.pdbx_seq_one_letter_code
_entity_poly.pdbx_strand_id
1 'polypeptide(L)'
;MIIDREKEIQNFTPEEYWSIDGNFKKGRKKFKANFWGVDGKKKKLPNEETVKEVTARLTKKDYDVTKVEQKERKRNPAAPFTTSSMQQEAARKLNFRTGKTMMVAQQLYEGISLGKGGTTGLITYMRTDSKRIADSAKQEVTDFIEETYGKNYAAHSNKKTKKRAKRARCSRSYTTYKCVAYPRGY
;
A
#
# COMPACT_ATOMS: atom_id res chain seq x y z
N MET A 1 5.58 -3.89 -23.96
CA MET A 1 4.11 -3.76 -24.15
C MET A 1 3.55 -5.16 -24.40
N ILE A 2 2.40 -5.53 -23.83
CA ILE A 2 1.71 -6.86 -23.80
C ILE A 2 2.52 -8.09 -24.26
N ILE A 3 2.95 -8.17 -25.52
CA ILE A 3 3.84 -9.20 -26.08
C ILE A 3 5.08 -9.46 -25.19
N ASP A 4 5.74 -8.43 -24.66
CA ASP A 4 6.91 -8.63 -23.81
C ASP A 4 6.54 -9.33 -22.50
N ARG A 5 5.36 -9.00 -21.95
CA ARG A 5 4.82 -9.66 -20.77
C ARG A 5 4.44 -11.11 -21.05
N GLU A 6 3.90 -11.38 -22.22
CA GLU A 6 3.59 -12.73 -22.66
C GLU A 6 4.87 -13.57 -22.80
N LYS A 7 5.92 -13.01 -23.41
CA LYS A 7 7.24 -13.64 -23.49
C LYS A 7 7.85 -13.88 -22.11
N GLU A 8 7.73 -12.93 -21.18
CA GLU A 8 8.17 -13.12 -19.78
C GLU A 8 7.43 -14.29 -19.12
N ILE A 9 6.12 -14.41 -19.34
CA ILE A 9 5.31 -15.51 -18.80
C ILE A 9 5.72 -16.86 -19.44
N GLN A 10 5.93 -16.89 -20.76
CA GLN A 10 6.34 -18.11 -21.47
C GLN A 10 7.75 -18.58 -21.09
N ASN A 11 8.67 -17.64 -20.86
CA ASN A 11 10.04 -17.94 -20.46
C ASN A 11 10.18 -18.17 -18.94
N PHE A 12 9.11 -18.00 -18.17
CA PHE A 12 9.15 -18.23 -16.73
C PHE A 12 9.19 -19.73 -16.45
N THR A 13 10.32 -20.21 -15.93
CA THR A 13 10.46 -21.57 -15.41
C THR A 13 10.05 -21.59 -13.93
N PRO A 14 8.93 -22.25 -13.55
CA PRO A 14 8.52 -22.32 -12.15
C PRO A 14 9.54 -23.13 -11.34
N GLU A 15 10.05 -22.54 -10.27
CA GLU A 15 10.88 -23.24 -9.28
C GLU A 15 10.01 -23.68 -8.11
N GLU A 16 10.18 -24.93 -7.69
CA GLU A 16 9.54 -25.44 -6.48
C GLU A 16 10.15 -24.76 -5.24
N TYR A 17 9.27 -24.32 -4.34
CA TYR A 17 9.68 -23.80 -3.04
C TYR A 17 8.67 -24.18 -1.98
N TRP A 18 9.19 -24.42 -0.79
CA TRP A 18 8.38 -24.76 0.37
C TRP A 18 8.52 -23.68 1.45
N SER A 19 7.47 -23.56 2.26
CA SER A 19 7.45 -22.71 3.44
C SER A 19 6.93 -23.49 4.63
N ILE A 20 7.60 -23.36 5.76
CA ILE A 20 7.14 -23.93 7.03
C ILE A 20 6.54 -22.80 7.86
N ASP A 21 5.25 -22.91 8.17
CA ASP A 21 4.53 -21.96 9.01
C ASP A 21 4.39 -22.52 10.43
N GLY A 22 4.71 -21.69 11.43
CA GLY A 22 4.59 -22.00 12.84
C GLY A 22 3.54 -21.12 13.52
N ASN A 23 2.69 -21.74 14.36
CA ASN A 23 1.74 -21.03 15.20
C ASN A 23 2.31 -20.88 16.61
N PHE A 24 2.62 -19.65 17.01
CA PHE A 24 3.22 -19.34 18.30
C PHE A 24 2.23 -18.62 19.21
N LYS A 25 2.42 -18.77 20.52
CA LYS A 25 1.62 -18.11 21.55
C LYS A 25 2.53 -17.47 22.59
N LYS A 26 2.36 -16.17 22.84
CA LYS A 26 3.00 -15.45 23.95
C LYS A 26 1.91 -14.89 24.86
N GLY A 27 1.76 -15.46 26.05
CA GLY A 27 0.65 -15.14 26.95
C GLY A 27 -0.71 -15.42 26.29
N ARG A 28 -1.55 -14.39 26.13
CA ARG A 28 -2.88 -14.52 25.47
C ARG A 28 -2.84 -14.29 23.95
N LYS A 29 -1.73 -13.78 23.39
CA LYS A 29 -1.63 -13.42 21.96
C LYS A 29 -1.07 -14.58 21.14
N LYS A 30 -1.80 -14.99 20.11
CA LYS A 30 -1.34 -15.94 19.09
C LYS A 30 -0.82 -15.18 17.88
N PHE A 31 0.28 -15.66 17.28
CA PHE A 31 0.81 -15.09 16.05
C PHE A 31 1.41 -16.20 15.17
N LYS A 32 1.39 -15.97 13.86
CA LYS A 32 2.05 -16.84 12.89
C LYS A 32 3.46 -16.35 12.66
N ALA A 33 4.41 -17.27 12.48
CA ALA A 33 5.74 -16.95 12.01
C ALA A 33 6.19 -18.00 10.99
N ASN A 34 7.00 -17.57 10.04
CA ASN A 34 7.47 -18.43 8.96
C ASN A 34 8.92 -18.79 9.23
N PHE A 35 9.31 -20.00 8.83
CA PHE A 35 10.68 -20.45 8.95
C PHE A 35 11.65 -19.55 8.18
N TRP A 36 12.70 -19.11 8.86
CA TRP A 36 13.73 -18.25 8.28
C TRP A 36 15.03 -19.01 8.00
N GLY A 37 15.41 -19.96 8.87
CA GLY A 37 16.69 -20.66 8.79
C GLY A 37 17.02 -21.46 10.05
N VAL A 38 18.10 -22.25 9.97
CA VAL A 38 18.68 -23.02 11.08
C VAL A 38 20.06 -22.41 11.41
N ASP A 39 20.50 -22.48 12.67
CA ASP A 39 21.86 -22.10 13.10
C ASP A 39 22.30 -20.69 12.67
N GLY A 40 21.41 -19.69 12.80
CA GLY A 40 21.75 -18.31 12.44
C GLY A 40 21.81 -18.02 10.93
N LYS A 41 21.64 -19.03 10.06
CA LYS A 41 21.78 -18.88 8.60
C LYS A 41 20.44 -19.08 7.90
N LYS A 42 20.11 -18.16 6.99
CA LYS A 42 18.93 -18.26 6.13
C LYS A 42 19.03 -19.53 5.28
N LYS A 43 18.13 -20.49 5.46
CA LYS A 43 18.08 -21.74 4.69
C LYS A 43 16.86 -21.70 3.77
N LYS A 44 17.08 -21.84 2.46
CA LYS A 44 15.99 -22.03 1.48
C LYS A 44 15.45 -23.46 1.59
N LEU A 45 14.19 -23.66 1.25
CA LEU A 45 13.52 -24.97 1.24
C LEU A 45 13.10 -25.27 -0.21
N PRO A 46 13.99 -25.83 -1.04
CA PRO A 46 13.70 -26.06 -2.46
C PRO A 46 12.84 -27.31 -2.71
N ASN A 47 12.89 -28.30 -1.82
CA ASN A 47 12.23 -29.60 -2.02
C ASN A 47 11.67 -30.18 -0.70
N GLU A 48 10.82 -31.20 -0.84
CA GLU A 48 10.18 -31.88 0.30
C GLU A 48 11.18 -32.53 1.26
N GLU A 49 12.28 -33.09 0.74
CA GLU A 49 13.34 -33.72 1.57
C GLU A 49 13.95 -32.71 2.56
N THR A 50 14.31 -31.51 2.07
CA THR A 50 14.84 -30.44 2.93
C THR A 50 13.82 -30.03 3.99
N VAL A 51 12.51 -30.02 3.65
CA VAL A 51 11.45 -29.70 4.60
C VAL A 51 11.33 -30.78 5.67
N LYS A 52 11.38 -32.06 5.31
CA LYS A 52 11.34 -33.19 6.26
C LYS A 52 12.53 -33.15 7.21
N GLU A 53 13.74 -32.92 6.69
CA GLU A 53 14.95 -32.75 7.51
C GLU A 53 14.82 -31.61 8.52
N VAL A 54 14.33 -30.44 8.06
CA VAL A 54 14.17 -29.26 8.92
C VAL A 54 13.07 -29.50 9.95
N THR A 55 11.95 -30.11 9.56
CA THR A 55 10.83 -30.40 10.46
C THR A 55 11.22 -31.41 11.55
N ALA A 56 12.03 -32.42 11.22
CA ALA A 56 12.58 -33.36 12.19
C ALA A 56 13.41 -32.66 13.29
N ARG A 57 14.18 -31.61 12.91
CA ARG A 57 14.95 -30.79 13.86
C ARG A 57 14.08 -29.82 14.66
N LEU A 58 12.90 -29.44 14.17
CA LEU A 58 11.97 -28.49 14.79
C LEU A 58 10.97 -29.17 15.76
N THR A 59 11.36 -30.25 16.41
CA THR A 59 10.52 -31.04 17.33
C THR A 59 10.28 -30.37 18.70
N LYS A 60 11.02 -29.31 19.03
CA LYS A 60 10.86 -28.59 20.29
C LYS A 60 9.60 -27.70 20.28
N LYS A 61 8.90 -27.65 21.41
CA LYS A 61 7.73 -26.78 21.61
C LYS A 61 8.11 -25.35 21.98
N ASP A 62 9.28 -25.17 22.59
CA ASP A 62 9.74 -23.87 23.11
C ASP A 62 10.81 -23.24 22.22
N TYR A 63 10.57 -21.97 21.88
CA TYR A 63 11.44 -21.17 21.02
C TYR A 63 11.76 -19.84 21.70
N ASP A 64 13.03 -19.43 21.63
CA ASP A 64 13.48 -18.13 22.12
C ASP A 64 13.46 -17.09 21.02
N VAL A 65 13.00 -15.88 21.36
CA VAL A 65 13.03 -14.73 20.44
C VAL A 65 14.40 -14.07 20.52
N THR A 66 15.17 -14.14 19.43
CA THR A 66 16.53 -13.59 19.39
C THR A 66 16.58 -12.12 18.96
N LYS A 67 15.60 -11.68 18.16
CA LYS A 67 15.56 -10.29 17.66
C LYS A 67 14.14 -9.81 17.48
N VAL A 68 13.88 -8.58 17.95
CA VAL A 68 12.66 -7.82 17.68
C VAL A 68 13.05 -6.48 17.08
N GLU A 69 12.63 -6.22 15.85
CA GLU A 69 12.79 -4.91 15.22
C GLU A 69 11.46 -4.16 15.18
N GLN A 70 11.44 -2.95 15.73
CA GLN A 70 10.33 -2.01 15.61
C GLN A 70 10.74 -0.91 14.63
N LYS A 71 9.94 -0.73 13.57
CA LYS A 71 10.16 0.34 12.59
C LYS A 71 8.88 1.13 12.40
N GLU A 72 8.98 2.44 12.56
CA GLU A 72 7.90 3.36 12.24
C GLU A 72 7.91 3.65 10.74
N ARG A 73 6.80 3.37 10.04
CA ARG A 73 6.63 3.74 8.63
C ARG A 73 5.57 4.82 8.50
N LYS A 74 5.96 5.94 7.89
CA LYS A 74 5.05 7.02 7.52
C LYS A 74 4.48 6.78 6.13
N ARG A 75 3.16 6.64 6.02
CA ARG A 75 2.46 6.61 4.72
C ARG A 75 2.07 8.03 4.33
N ASN A 76 2.53 8.46 3.16
CA ASN A 76 2.14 9.76 2.60
C ASN A 76 0.78 9.65 1.88
N PRO A 77 -0.01 10.73 1.83
CA PRO A 77 -1.25 10.76 1.07
C PRO A 77 -0.99 10.58 -0.43
N ALA A 78 -1.99 10.08 -1.14
CA ALA A 78 -1.95 9.99 -2.59
C ALA A 78 -1.86 11.39 -3.22
N ALA A 79 -1.21 11.47 -4.37
CA ALA A 79 -1.20 12.72 -5.13
C ALA A 79 -2.60 13.00 -5.72
N PRO A 80 -2.90 14.26 -6.06
CA PRO A 80 -4.09 14.59 -6.84
C PRO A 80 -4.13 13.81 -8.15
N PHE A 81 -5.33 13.55 -8.67
CA PHE A 81 -5.52 12.75 -9.87
C PHE A 81 -5.03 13.47 -11.13
N THR A 82 -4.18 12.79 -11.88
CA THR A 82 -3.99 12.99 -13.33
C THR A 82 -4.90 12.03 -14.10
N THR A 83 -5.02 12.22 -15.42
CA THR A 83 -5.78 11.32 -16.32
C THR A 83 -5.43 9.84 -16.10
N SER A 84 -4.13 9.53 -16.09
CA SER A 84 -3.65 8.14 -15.96
C SER A 84 -3.97 7.55 -14.58
N SER A 85 -3.71 8.30 -13.51
CA SER A 85 -3.99 7.82 -12.14
C SER A 85 -5.49 7.68 -11.86
N MET A 86 -6.33 8.56 -12.42
CA MET A 86 -7.79 8.46 -12.33
C MET A 86 -8.28 7.20 -13.04
N GLN A 87 -7.81 6.94 -14.26
CA GLN A 87 -8.17 5.73 -15.01
C GLN A 87 -7.73 4.45 -14.30
N GLN A 88 -6.51 4.42 -13.75
CA GLN A 88 -5.99 3.28 -13.00
C GLN A 88 -6.80 3.01 -11.73
N GLU A 89 -7.12 4.04 -10.94
CA GLU A 89 -7.90 3.88 -9.71
C GLU A 89 -9.37 3.55 -10.00
N ALA A 90 -9.96 4.09 -11.07
CA ALA A 90 -11.31 3.73 -11.51
C ALA A 90 -11.39 2.26 -11.97
N ALA A 91 -10.37 1.77 -12.70
CA ALA A 91 -10.28 0.36 -13.05
C ALA A 91 -10.14 -0.52 -11.79
N ARG A 92 -9.29 -0.12 -10.83
CA ARG A 92 -9.02 -0.90 -9.61
C ARG A 92 -10.18 -0.92 -8.61
N LYS A 93 -10.89 0.20 -8.45
CA LYS A 93 -11.92 0.35 -7.40
C LYS A 93 -13.34 0.20 -7.92
N LEU A 94 -13.59 0.60 -9.17
CA LEU A 94 -14.94 0.65 -9.75
C LEU A 94 -15.10 -0.34 -10.91
N ASN A 95 -14.03 -1.07 -11.30
CA ASN A 95 -14.00 -1.95 -12.47
C ASN A 95 -14.41 -1.26 -13.77
N PHE A 96 -14.15 0.05 -13.89
CA PHE A 96 -14.45 0.80 -15.10
C PHE A 96 -13.36 0.61 -16.16
N ARG A 97 -13.78 0.32 -17.39
CA ARG A 97 -12.91 0.43 -18.56
C ARG A 97 -12.56 1.90 -18.79
N THR A 98 -11.39 2.16 -19.39
CA THR A 98 -10.88 3.52 -19.68
C THR A 98 -11.91 4.40 -20.39
N GLY A 99 -12.60 3.86 -21.41
CA GLY A 99 -13.64 4.58 -22.15
C GLY A 99 -14.81 5.03 -21.26
N LYS A 100 -15.29 4.15 -20.36
CA LYS A 100 -16.38 4.49 -19.41
C LYS A 100 -15.94 5.57 -18.42
N THR A 101 -14.73 5.46 -17.87
CA THR A 101 -14.17 6.48 -16.96
C THR A 101 -14.10 7.84 -17.64
N MET A 102 -13.63 7.91 -18.88
CA MET A 102 -13.52 9.17 -19.61
C MET A 102 -14.88 9.75 -19.99
N MET A 103 -15.86 8.91 -20.36
CA MET A 103 -17.22 9.35 -20.64
C MET A 103 -17.87 10.00 -19.41
N VAL A 104 -17.80 9.34 -18.25
CA VAL A 104 -18.35 9.88 -17.00
C VAL A 104 -17.62 11.15 -16.59
N ALA A 105 -16.29 11.18 -16.70
CA ALA A 105 -15.52 12.39 -16.38
C ALA A 105 -15.87 13.57 -17.30
N GLN A 106 -16.12 13.33 -18.60
CA GLN A 106 -16.59 14.36 -19.52
C GLN A 106 -17.92 14.97 -19.04
N GLN A 107 -18.89 14.11 -18.70
CA GLN A 107 -20.20 14.55 -18.19
C GLN A 107 -20.07 15.36 -16.90
N LEU A 108 -19.19 14.95 -15.98
CA LEU A 108 -18.93 15.68 -14.75
C LEU A 108 -18.25 17.04 -14.99
N TYR A 109 -17.46 17.18 -16.05
CA TYR A 109 -16.81 18.42 -16.42
C TYR A 109 -17.76 19.40 -17.12
N GLU A 110 -18.51 18.93 -18.12
CA GLU A 110 -19.52 19.72 -18.85
C GLU A 110 -20.70 20.09 -17.97
N GLY A 111 -20.97 19.25 -16.97
CA GLY A 111 -21.96 19.44 -15.94
C GLY A 111 -23.12 18.48 -16.07
N ILE A 112 -23.65 18.10 -14.91
CA ILE A 112 -24.82 17.25 -14.80
C ILE A 112 -26.00 18.07 -14.28
N SER A 113 -27.21 17.73 -14.73
CA SER A 113 -28.42 18.36 -14.21
C SER A 113 -28.67 17.88 -12.79
N LEU A 114 -28.60 18.78 -11.82
CA LEU A 114 -28.83 18.50 -10.39
C LEU A 114 -30.29 18.82 -10.00
N GLY A 115 -31.23 18.65 -10.93
CA GLY A 115 -32.64 18.94 -10.71
C GLY A 115 -32.88 20.45 -10.54
N LYS A 116 -33.34 20.87 -9.35
CA LYS A 116 -33.73 22.27 -9.08
C LYS A 116 -32.57 23.28 -9.10
N GLY A 117 -31.32 22.81 -9.11
CA GLY A 117 -30.10 23.64 -9.09
C GLY A 117 -29.46 23.95 -10.45
N GLY A 118 -30.04 23.50 -11.55
CA GLY A 118 -29.46 23.69 -12.90
C GLY A 118 -28.32 22.72 -13.23
N THR A 119 -27.59 23.02 -14.31
CA THR A 119 -26.44 22.23 -14.79
C THR A 119 -25.16 22.78 -14.14
N THR A 120 -24.42 21.94 -13.41
CA THR A 120 -23.18 22.35 -12.73
C THR A 120 -22.04 21.37 -13.02
N GLY A 121 -20.87 21.91 -13.37
CA GLY A 121 -19.62 21.15 -13.50
C GLY A 121 -19.07 20.79 -12.13
N LEU A 122 -18.80 19.51 -11.90
CA LEU A 122 -18.38 18.96 -10.60
C LEU A 122 -16.86 18.71 -10.52
N ILE A 123 -16.16 18.69 -11.65
CA ILE A 123 -14.72 18.43 -11.71
C ILE A 123 -14.00 19.42 -12.63
N THR A 124 -12.69 19.55 -12.46
CA THR A 124 -11.81 20.24 -13.42
C THR A 124 -11.58 19.40 -14.67
N TYR A 125 -10.97 20.00 -15.70
CA TYR A 125 -10.64 19.31 -16.95
C TYR A 125 -9.88 17.99 -16.69
N MET A 126 -10.49 16.88 -17.11
CA MET A 126 -10.07 15.52 -16.78
C MET A 126 -8.87 15.02 -17.59
N ARG A 127 -8.58 15.64 -18.74
CA ARG A 127 -7.42 15.31 -19.58
C ARG A 127 -6.21 16.18 -19.19
N THR A 128 -5.67 15.91 -18.01
CA THR A 128 -4.48 16.57 -17.47
C THR A 128 -3.39 15.57 -17.07
N ASP A 129 -2.13 15.96 -17.25
CA ASP A 129 -0.94 15.33 -16.68
C ASP A 129 -0.46 16.02 -15.40
N SER A 130 -1.05 17.18 -15.08
CA SER A 130 -0.66 18.03 -13.97
C SER A 130 -1.26 17.54 -12.65
N LYS A 131 -0.45 17.59 -11.61
CA LYS A 131 -0.87 17.33 -10.21
C LYS A 131 -1.06 18.65 -9.44
N ARG A 132 -1.02 19.78 -10.13
CA ARG A 132 -1.10 21.11 -9.52
C ARG A 132 -2.55 21.42 -9.16
N ILE A 133 -2.77 21.80 -7.91
CA ILE A 133 -4.05 22.34 -7.43
C ILE A 133 -3.92 23.85 -7.34
N ALA A 134 -4.97 24.57 -7.72
CA ALA A 134 -5.09 26.02 -7.54
C ALA A 134 -5.07 26.39 -6.04
N ASP A 135 -4.53 27.55 -5.69
CA ASP A 135 -4.39 27.92 -4.27
C ASP A 135 -5.75 28.16 -3.59
N SER A 136 -6.78 28.62 -4.32
CA SER A 136 -8.16 28.71 -3.82
C SER A 136 -8.71 27.34 -3.41
N ALA A 137 -8.63 26.35 -4.30
CA ALA A 137 -9.10 24.99 -4.03
C ALA A 137 -8.33 24.32 -2.87
N LYS A 138 -7.05 24.66 -2.66
CA LYS A 138 -6.31 24.18 -1.47
C LYS A 138 -6.86 24.75 -0.18
N GLN A 139 -7.22 26.04 -0.18
CA GLN A 139 -7.78 26.69 0.99
C GLN A 139 -9.14 26.10 1.33
N GLU A 140 -10.04 26.00 0.36
CA GLU A 140 -11.37 25.39 0.52
C GLU A 140 -11.30 23.96 1.07
N VAL A 141 -10.39 23.13 0.53
CA VAL A 141 -10.18 21.76 1.01
C VAL A 141 -9.60 21.74 2.42
N THR A 142 -8.72 22.69 2.76
CA THR A 142 -8.16 22.79 4.12
C THR A 142 -9.25 23.12 5.12
N ASP A 143 -10.08 24.12 4.82
CA ASP A 143 -11.18 24.56 5.67
C ASP A 143 -12.19 23.40 5.86
N PHE A 144 -12.55 22.70 4.78
CA PHE A 144 -13.42 21.52 4.85
C PHE A 144 -12.85 20.39 5.72
N ILE A 145 -11.53 20.12 5.63
CA ILE A 145 -10.88 19.09 6.46
C ILE A 145 -10.86 19.51 7.92
N GLU A 146 -10.58 20.79 8.21
CA GLU A 146 -10.57 21.32 9.57
C GLU A 146 -11.96 21.22 10.22
N GLU A 147 -13.02 21.55 9.48
CA GLU A 147 -14.40 21.48 9.95
C GLU A 147 -14.87 20.02 10.14
N THR A 148 -14.61 19.14 9.17
CA THR A 148 -15.17 17.78 9.16
C THR A 148 -14.36 16.79 10.01
N TYR A 149 -13.03 16.88 9.97
CA TYR A 149 -12.12 15.89 10.59
C TYR A 149 -11.28 16.48 11.72
N GLY A 150 -11.23 17.81 11.86
CA GLY A 150 -10.43 18.51 12.85
C GLY A 150 -9.03 18.87 12.38
N LYS A 151 -8.47 19.91 13.01
CA LYS A 151 -7.18 20.54 12.65
C LYS A 151 -5.99 19.58 12.55
N ASN A 152 -5.99 18.50 13.33
CA ASN A 152 -4.92 17.50 13.31
C ASN A 152 -4.81 16.71 11.98
N TYR A 153 -5.86 16.71 11.16
CA TYR A 153 -5.87 16.05 9.85
C TYR A 153 -5.60 17.00 8.69
N ALA A 154 -5.72 18.31 8.94
CA ALA A 154 -5.44 19.33 7.95
C ALA A 154 -3.94 19.44 7.69
N ALA A 155 -3.57 19.50 6.42
CA ALA A 155 -2.19 19.73 6.03
C ALA A 155 -1.87 21.23 6.19
N HIS A 156 -1.51 21.67 7.40
CA HIS A 156 -1.06 23.05 7.63
C HIS A 156 0.27 23.29 6.89
N SER A 157 0.17 23.71 5.63
CA SER A 157 1.30 24.06 4.77
C SER A 157 1.66 25.54 4.92
N ASN A 158 1.86 26.03 6.15
CA ASN A 158 2.36 27.38 6.39
C ASN A 158 3.89 27.43 6.51
N LYS A 159 4.59 26.91 5.51
CA LYS A 159 5.99 27.32 5.26
C LYS A 159 6.15 27.66 3.79
N LYS A 160 6.20 28.97 3.49
CA LYS A 160 6.77 29.53 2.26
C LYS A 160 8.26 29.17 2.19
N THR A 161 8.59 27.91 1.90
CA THR A 161 9.96 27.53 1.55
C THR A 161 10.17 27.75 0.06
N LYS A 162 10.95 28.78 -0.25
CA LYS A 162 11.60 29.01 -1.54
C LYS A 162 12.11 27.67 -2.12
N LYS A 163 11.79 27.43 -3.40
CA LYS A 163 12.42 26.47 -4.32
C LYS A 163 12.80 25.10 -3.74
N ARG A 164 11.84 24.18 -3.61
CA ARG A 164 11.90 22.77 -4.08
C ARG A 164 10.61 22.08 -3.63
N ALA A 165 9.90 21.45 -4.56
CA ALA A 165 8.66 20.73 -4.31
C ALA A 165 8.80 19.74 -3.13
N LYS A 166 8.23 20.09 -1.96
CA LYS A 166 8.07 19.17 -0.82
C LYS A 166 6.58 18.97 -0.58
N ARG A 167 6.16 17.71 -0.70
CA ARG A 167 4.77 17.25 -0.55
C ARG A 167 4.27 17.47 0.87
N ALA A 168 3.04 17.97 0.99
CA ALA A 168 2.26 17.98 2.22
C ALA A 168 2.07 16.54 2.75
N ARG A 169 2.25 16.34 4.07
CA ARG A 169 2.25 15.01 4.71
C ARG A 169 1.20 14.96 5.81
N CYS A 170 0.18 14.13 5.62
CA CYS A 170 -0.62 13.57 6.69
C CYS A 170 -0.09 12.15 6.94
N SER A 171 0.35 11.83 8.16
CA SER A 171 1.04 10.56 8.47
C SER A 171 0.19 9.64 9.32
N ARG A 172 0.07 8.39 8.89
CA ARG A 172 -0.40 7.27 9.74
C ARG A 172 0.78 6.33 9.96
N SER A 173 1.13 6.10 11.22
CA SER A 173 2.26 5.25 11.62
C SER A 173 1.76 3.82 11.83
N TYR A 174 2.37 2.87 11.13
CA TYR A 174 2.14 1.45 11.36
C TYR A 174 3.37 0.84 12.03
N THR A 175 3.14 0.00 13.04
CA THR A 175 4.19 -0.78 13.69
C THR A 175 4.19 -2.19 13.12
N THR A 176 5.25 -2.55 12.40
CA THR A 176 5.49 -3.95 12.00
C THR A 176 6.54 -4.56 12.92
N TYR A 177 6.20 -5.70 13.52
CA TYR A 177 7.14 -6.49 14.32
C TYR A 177 7.72 -7.60 13.46
N LYS A 178 9.06 -7.74 13.45
CA LYS A 178 9.74 -8.90 12.89
C LYS A 178 10.42 -9.65 14.03
N CYS A 179 9.98 -10.87 14.30
CA CYS A 179 10.57 -11.75 15.30
C CYS A 179 11.28 -12.90 14.59
N VAL A 180 12.53 -13.15 14.97
CA VAL A 180 13.24 -14.40 14.61
C VAL A 180 13.30 -15.23 15.88
N ALA A 181 12.87 -16.48 15.78
CA ALA A 181 12.84 -17.39 16.92
C ALA A 181 13.66 -18.64 16.60
N TYR A 182 14.44 -19.11 17.57
CA TYR A 182 15.25 -20.32 17.47
C TYR A 182 14.80 -21.34 18.52
N PRO A 183 14.89 -22.65 18.22
CA PRO A 183 14.61 -23.68 19.21
C PRO A 183 15.55 -23.49 20.41
N ARG A 184 14.99 -23.47 21.62
CA ARG A 184 15.74 -23.27 22.87
C ARG A 184 16.76 -24.40 23.04
N GLY A 185 18.06 -24.08 23.03
CA GLY A 185 19.19 -25.00 23.22
C GLY A 185 19.79 -24.86 24.62
N TYR A 186 20.31 -25.97 25.15
CA TYR A 186 20.77 -26.20 26.54
C TYR A 186 21.62 -25.10 27.16
#